data_AF-A0A8T2N2D1-F1
#
_entry.id   AF-A0A8T2N2D1-F1
#
_cell.length_a   1.000
_cell.length_b   1.000
_cell.length_c   1.000
_cell.angle_alpha   90.00
_cell.angle_beta   90.00
_cell.angle_gamma   90.00
#
_symmetry.space_group_name_H-M   'P 1'
#
loop_
_entity.id
_entity.type
_entity.pdbx_description
1 polymer ?
#
loop_
_entity_poly.entity_id
_entity_poly.type
_entity_poly.pdbx_seq_one_letter_code
_entity_poly.pdbx_strand_id
1 'polypeptide(L)'
;MHCPRAFFSRCKSEAKRDVRSLDSDRLRACAPWLPALVLLTPLRIRPLFSDQISAPGPHVGFAECCSEISLRETGREGTNSPIGLSACLLNPFYWRHPVEQRSMNRVHTGLVGKPRLRGNKPSLSSDQMAQTADSEPQIYSYLRVTCGVAIHVACTAFTVFIAVLARPGSSLFSWHPFLMTLAFSLFMTEALLLFSPAASPLRSLPHKTKARWHWVLQCLCAGSAGLGLASISYNKHLNGKPHFSTWHGLTGLVSVGVLALQSTGAVPLLYPALAKRLGLSLAKLKRYHTAAGLVSYLLGSTSLLLGMASLWFTASVRGAAWYLAALGPVLCALVIMNQVTRSYMARKALRP
;
A
#
# COMPACT_ATOMS: atom_id res chain seq x y z
N MET A 1 -62.21 21.58 0.69
CA MET A 1 -61.72 20.22 1.03
C MET A 1 -60.39 20.35 1.76
N HIS A 2 -60.40 20.11 3.07
CA HIS A 2 -59.25 20.22 3.97
C HIS A 2 -58.60 18.85 4.16
N CYS A 3 -57.28 18.77 3.99
CA CYS A 3 -56.48 17.61 4.35
C CYS A 3 -55.90 17.81 5.76
N PRO A 4 -56.01 16.84 6.71
CA PRO A 4 -55.76 17.11 8.12
C PRO A 4 -54.26 17.07 8.48
N ARG A 5 -53.79 18.11 9.17
CA ARG A 5 -52.45 18.24 9.79
C ARG A 5 -52.12 17.18 10.87
N ALA A 6 -53.01 16.22 11.12
CA ALA A 6 -52.88 15.23 12.20
C ALA A 6 -51.93 14.06 11.89
N PHE A 7 -51.60 13.80 10.62
CA PHE A 7 -50.70 12.70 10.25
C PHE A 7 -49.21 13.05 10.44
N PHE A 8 -48.87 14.35 10.34
CA PHE A 8 -47.48 14.80 10.41
C PHE A 8 -46.94 14.94 11.85
N SER A 9 -47.81 15.11 12.86
CA SER A 9 -47.37 15.20 14.26
C SER A 9 -47.11 13.82 14.88
N ARG A 10 -47.80 12.77 14.42
CA ARG A 10 -47.63 11.40 14.94
C ARG A 10 -46.29 10.79 14.50
N CYS A 11 -45.92 10.94 13.22
CA CYS A 11 -44.64 10.46 12.68
C CYS A 11 -43.41 11.16 13.29
N LYS A 12 -43.53 12.45 13.67
CA LYS A 12 -42.44 13.20 14.31
C LYS A 12 -42.23 12.83 15.78
N SER A 13 -43.23 12.23 16.43
CA SER A 13 -43.17 11.79 17.83
C SER A 13 -42.61 10.36 17.98
N GLU A 14 -42.81 9.49 16.98
CA GLU A 14 -42.22 8.15 16.93
C GLU A 14 -40.74 8.21 16.51
N ALA A 15 -40.38 9.04 15.52
CA ALA A 15 -38.97 9.23 15.13
C ALA A 15 -38.09 9.90 16.22
N LYS A 16 -38.70 10.62 17.18
CA LYS A 16 -37.96 11.19 18.33
C LYS A 16 -37.83 10.23 19.51
N ARG A 17 -38.62 9.16 19.55
CA ARG A 17 -38.57 8.15 20.62
C ARG A 17 -37.50 7.09 20.33
N ASP A 18 -37.27 6.76 19.06
CA ASP A 18 -36.23 5.80 18.63
C ASP A 18 -34.79 6.35 18.63
N VAL A 19 -34.60 7.67 18.74
CA VAL A 19 -33.26 8.28 18.81
C VAL A 19 -32.72 8.35 20.25
N ARG A 20 -33.52 8.04 21.28
CA ARG A 20 -33.11 8.10 22.70
C ARG A 20 -32.92 6.75 23.39
N SER A 21 -32.99 5.63 22.68
CA SER A 21 -32.72 4.28 23.24
C SER A 21 -31.56 3.55 22.56
N LEU A 22 -30.79 4.22 21.70
CA LEU A 22 -29.56 3.68 21.14
C LEU A 22 -28.43 3.73 22.18
N ASP A 23 -28.46 2.73 23.03
CA ASP A 23 -27.41 2.28 23.93
C ASP A 23 -26.02 2.34 23.26
N SER A 24 -25.11 3.10 23.87
CA SER A 24 -23.74 3.34 23.38
C SER A 24 -22.89 2.06 23.33
N ASP A 25 -23.38 0.97 23.93
CA ASP A 25 -22.68 -0.30 24.02
C ASP A 25 -23.04 -1.27 22.87
N ARG A 26 -24.16 -1.05 22.16
CA ARG A 26 -24.47 -1.83 20.93
C ARG A 26 -23.78 -1.31 19.67
N LEU A 27 -23.40 -0.03 19.61
CA LEU A 27 -22.61 0.52 18.50
C LEU A 27 -21.13 0.06 18.53
N ARG A 28 -20.66 -0.47 19.66
CA ARG A 28 -19.34 -1.11 19.77
C ARG A 28 -19.31 -2.59 19.36
N ALA A 29 -20.48 -3.22 19.17
CA ALA A 29 -20.57 -4.65 18.84
C ALA A 29 -20.69 -4.96 17.33
N CYS A 30 -20.97 -3.97 16.47
CA CYS A 30 -21.15 -4.18 15.03
C CYS A 30 -19.97 -3.72 14.14
N ALA A 31 -18.83 -3.36 14.72
CA ALA A 31 -17.67 -2.87 13.97
C ALA A 31 -16.47 -3.84 13.94
N PRO A 32 -16.63 -5.12 13.53
CA PRO A 32 -15.46 -5.79 12.99
C PRO A 32 -15.70 -6.71 11.77
N TRP A 33 -16.63 -6.43 10.84
CA TRP A 33 -16.67 -7.19 9.56
C TRP A 33 -17.19 -6.36 8.38
N LEU A 34 -16.31 -5.59 7.76
CA LEU A 34 -16.40 -5.22 6.33
C LEU A 34 -14.99 -4.84 5.87
N PRO A 35 -14.20 -5.83 5.45
CA PRO A 35 -14.01 -5.98 4.01
C PRO A 35 -13.98 -7.46 3.60
N ALA A 36 -15.12 -8.00 3.19
CA ALA A 36 -15.19 -9.37 2.66
C ALA A 36 -16.17 -9.54 1.49
N LEU A 37 -16.77 -8.47 0.97
CA LEU A 37 -17.79 -8.57 -0.09
C LEU A 37 -17.38 -7.98 -1.45
N VAL A 38 -16.08 -7.87 -1.72
CA VAL A 38 -15.58 -7.45 -3.05
C VAL A 38 -14.68 -8.52 -3.71
N LEU A 39 -14.40 -9.65 -3.03
CA LEU A 39 -13.42 -10.63 -3.53
C LEU A 39 -13.99 -11.98 -4.00
N LEU A 40 -15.31 -12.22 -4.00
CA LEU A 40 -15.87 -13.53 -4.40
C LEU A 40 -17.13 -13.47 -5.28
N THR A 41 -17.37 -12.38 -6.00
CA THR A 41 -18.29 -12.44 -7.15
C THR A 41 -17.48 -12.77 -8.41
N PRO A 42 -17.88 -13.75 -9.23
CA PRO A 42 -17.28 -13.92 -10.54
C PRO A 42 -17.56 -12.63 -11.31
N LEU A 43 -16.50 -11.88 -11.61
CA LEU A 43 -16.54 -10.72 -12.50
C LEU A 43 -16.98 -11.22 -13.87
N ARG A 44 -18.30 -11.26 -14.10
CA ARG A 44 -18.84 -11.28 -15.45
C ARG A 44 -18.62 -9.89 -16.01
N ILE A 45 -17.42 -9.66 -16.54
CA ILE A 45 -17.08 -8.46 -17.30
C ILE A 45 -17.96 -8.48 -18.56
N ARG A 46 -19.14 -7.86 -18.46
CA ARG A 46 -19.81 -7.35 -19.66
C ARG A 46 -19.02 -6.13 -20.11
N PRO A 47 -18.53 -6.09 -21.35
CA PRO A 47 -17.94 -4.86 -21.86
C PRO A 47 -19.07 -3.84 -22.01
N LEU A 48 -19.05 -2.78 -21.21
CA LEU A 48 -19.67 -1.52 -21.61
C LEU A 48 -18.70 -0.86 -22.58
N PHE A 49 -18.68 -1.37 -23.82
CA PHE A 49 -18.27 -0.61 -24.99
C PHE A 49 -19.49 0.19 -25.43
N SER A 50 -19.44 1.51 -25.31
CA SER A 50 -20.04 2.42 -26.29
C SER A 50 -19.37 3.78 -26.18
N ASP A 51 -18.84 4.19 -27.33
CA ASP A 51 -18.59 5.56 -27.79
C ASP A 51 -17.48 6.40 -27.14
N GLN A 52 -16.33 6.44 -27.83
CA GLN A 52 -15.84 7.63 -28.55
C GLN A 52 -14.34 7.44 -28.84
N ILE A 53 -14.00 7.18 -30.10
CA ILE A 53 -12.99 7.88 -30.91
C ILE A 53 -12.90 7.17 -32.26
N SER A 54 -13.34 7.89 -33.30
CA SER A 54 -13.11 7.58 -34.70
C SER A 54 -11.61 7.55 -35.00
N ALA A 55 -11.17 6.51 -35.70
CA ALA A 55 -9.89 6.51 -36.40
C ALA A 55 -10.02 7.36 -37.68
N PRO A 56 -9.03 8.18 -38.04
CA PRO A 56 -8.77 8.45 -39.44
C PRO A 56 -7.86 7.34 -40.00
N GLY A 57 -8.29 6.74 -41.10
CA GLY A 57 -7.48 5.84 -41.92
C GLY A 57 -6.30 6.54 -42.60
N PRO A 58 -5.44 5.77 -43.27
CA PRO A 58 -4.09 6.19 -43.66
C PRO A 58 -4.13 6.96 -44.98
N HIS A 59 -3.23 7.93 -45.18
CA HIS A 59 -2.57 8.20 -46.46
C HIS A 59 -1.50 9.32 -46.34
N VAL A 60 -0.41 9.08 -47.07
CA VAL A 60 0.66 9.97 -47.57
C VAL A 60 1.71 10.47 -46.58
N GLY A 61 2.94 10.00 -46.78
CA GLY A 61 4.14 10.56 -46.17
C GLY A 61 4.61 11.82 -46.89
N PHE A 62 5.47 12.59 -46.23
CA PHE A 62 6.43 13.47 -46.88
C PHE A 62 7.60 13.72 -45.92
N ALA A 63 8.80 13.63 -46.48
CA ALA A 63 10.08 13.92 -45.88
C ALA A 63 10.34 15.44 -45.81
N GLU A 64 11.35 15.81 -45.01
CA GLU A 64 12.18 17.03 -45.07
C GLU A 64 11.51 18.42 -45.18
N CYS A 65 11.79 19.27 -44.18
CA CYS A 65 12.39 20.56 -44.46
C CYS A 65 13.15 21.11 -43.24
N CYS A 66 14.40 21.50 -43.49
CA CYS A 66 15.29 22.24 -42.60
C CYS A 66 14.90 23.72 -42.45
N SER A 67 15.55 24.35 -41.48
CA SER A 67 16.09 25.72 -41.50
C SER A 67 15.37 26.80 -40.68
N GLU A 68 16.16 27.31 -39.73
CA GLU A 68 16.34 28.71 -39.31
C GLU A 68 15.13 29.57 -38.93
N ILE A 69 15.18 30.11 -37.70
CA ILE A 69 15.12 31.56 -37.49
C ILE A 69 16.04 31.92 -36.31
N SER A 70 16.90 32.89 -36.59
CA SER A 70 17.91 33.51 -35.75
C SER A 70 17.33 34.64 -34.89
N LEU A 71 17.89 34.76 -33.69
CA LEU A 71 18.14 35.96 -32.87
C LEU A 71 17.13 37.13 -32.87
N ARG A 72 16.62 37.44 -31.68
CA ARG A 72 16.55 38.83 -31.20
C ARG A 72 16.69 38.91 -29.68
N GLU A 73 17.91 39.22 -29.24
CA GLU A 73 18.18 39.78 -27.92
C GLU A 73 17.77 41.26 -27.91
N THR A 74 17.04 41.66 -26.87
CA THR A 74 17.11 43.02 -26.32
C THR A 74 17.03 42.91 -24.81
N GLY A 75 18.15 43.15 -24.14
CA GLY A 75 18.21 43.26 -22.69
C GLY A 75 17.73 44.62 -22.19
N ARG A 76 17.25 44.65 -20.94
CA ARG A 76 17.48 45.75 -20.01
C ARG A 76 17.36 45.28 -18.57
N GLU A 77 18.28 45.80 -17.76
CA GLU A 77 18.68 45.43 -16.40
C GLU A 77 17.66 45.77 -15.30
N GLY A 78 17.82 45.15 -14.12
CA GLY A 78 17.16 45.63 -12.89
C GLY A 78 17.17 44.67 -11.69
N THR A 79 18.36 44.40 -11.12
CA THR A 79 18.69 44.18 -9.69
C THR A 79 17.63 43.69 -8.68
N ASN A 80 17.85 42.52 -8.04
CA ASN A 80 18.16 42.42 -6.59
C ASN A 80 18.20 40.95 -6.06
N SER A 81 19.38 40.58 -5.55
CA SER A 81 19.79 39.57 -4.55
C SER A 81 19.09 38.19 -4.37
N PRO A 82 19.88 37.11 -4.17
CA PRO A 82 19.38 35.77 -3.90
C PRO A 82 19.25 35.50 -2.38
N ILE A 83 18.13 34.90 -1.97
CA ILE A 83 18.04 34.24 -0.66
C ILE A 83 18.28 32.75 -0.87
N GLY A 84 19.42 32.30 -0.37
CA GLY A 84 19.93 30.94 -0.50
C GLY A 84 19.01 29.91 0.15
N LEU A 85 18.61 28.92 -0.65
CA LEU A 85 18.17 27.62 -0.14
C LEU A 85 19.42 26.79 0.12
N SER A 86 19.88 26.86 1.36
CA SER A 86 21.00 26.09 1.90
C SER A 86 20.82 24.60 1.63
N ALA A 87 21.75 24.06 0.85
CA ALA A 87 22.03 22.63 0.73
C ALA A 87 22.50 22.07 2.09
N CYS A 88 21.55 21.62 2.92
CA CYS A 88 21.82 20.89 4.15
C CYS A 88 20.81 19.74 4.33
N LEU A 89 20.67 18.85 3.35
CA LEU A 89 19.87 17.61 3.49
C LEU A 89 20.59 16.34 2.99
N LEU A 90 21.88 16.42 2.68
CA LEU A 90 22.70 15.28 2.29
C LEU A 90 23.86 15.07 3.26
N ASN A 91 23.56 14.72 4.52
CA ASN A 91 24.58 14.12 5.37
C ASN A 91 23.96 13.04 6.28
N PRO A 92 24.13 11.74 5.96
CA PRO A 92 23.58 10.65 6.77
C PRO A 92 24.48 10.23 7.95
N PHE A 93 25.64 10.87 8.17
CA PHE A 93 26.59 10.51 9.22
C PHE A 93 26.85 11.67 10.16
N TYR A 94 25.98 11.90 11.14
CA TYR A 94 26.39 12.43 12.45
C TYR A 94 25.24 12.26 13.45
N TRP A 95 25.28 11.18 14.24
CA TRP A 95 24.63 11.19 15.55
C TRP A 95 25.27 10.16 16.48
N ARG A 96 25.91 10.66 17.53
CA ARG A 96 26.59 9.93 18.62
C ARG A 96 25.69 8.90 19.33
N HIS A 97 26.38 7.88 19.85
CA HIS A 97 25.93 6.71 20.62
C HIS A 97 24.89 6.96 21.72
N PRO A 98 24.00 5.98 22.01
CA PRO A 98 23.27 5.90 23.26
C PRO A 98 23.94 4.98 24.29
N VAL A 99 23.77 5.39 25.55
CA VAL A 99 24.15 4.72 26.80
C VAL A 99 23.44 3.37 26.96
N GLU A 100 24.22 2.44 27.48
CA GLU A 100 23.94 1.03 27.79
C GLU A 100 22.91 0.86 28.92
N GLN A 101 21.89 0.02 28.72
CA GLN A 101 21.10 -0.55 29.82
C GLN A 101 20.99 -2.07 29.66
N ARG A 102 21.71 -2.74 30.56
CA ARG A 102 21.91 -4.17 30.72
C ARG A 102 20.71 -4.77 31.47
N SER A 103 20.05 -5.77 30.88
CA SER A 103 18.97 -6.54 31.53
C SER A 103 19.57 -7.67 32.36
N MET A 104 19.26 -7.72 33.66
CA MET A 104 19.65 -8.77 34.59
C MET A 104 18.83 -10.05 34.37
N ASN A 105 19.52 -11.16 34.09
CA ASN A 105 19.01 -12.51 34.25
C ASN A 105 18.99 -12.86 35.75
N ARG A 106 17.84 -13.29 36.28
CA ARG A 106 17.76 -14.00 37.57
C ARG A 106 17.26 -15.42 37.32
N VAL A 107 18.17 -16.36 37.55
CA VAL A 107 17.93 -17.80 37.64
C VAL A 107 17.24 -18.09 38.96
N HIS A 108 16.15 -18.88 38.94
CA HIS A 108 15.70 -19.62 40.11
C HIS A 108 15.39 -21.07 39.72
N THR A 109 16.21 -21.95 40.25
CA THR A 109 16.03 -23.40 40.36
C THR A 109 14.92 -23.73 41.37
N GLY A 110 14.11 -24.73 41.06
CA GLY A 110 13.11 -25.28 41.98
C GLY A 110 12.59 -26.63 41.49
N LEU A 111 13.21 -27.69 41.98
CA LEU A 111 12.72 -29.08 41.93
C LEU A 111 11.41 -29.21 42.73
N VAL A 112 10.51 -30.12 42.33
CA VAL A 112 9.75 -31.06 43.19
C VAL A 112 8.71 -31.86 42.37
N GLY A 113 8.86 -33.19 42.41
CA GLY A 113 7.81 -34.20 42.62
C GLY A 113 6.63 -34.38 41.65
N LYS A 114 6.63 -35.49 40.89
CA LYS A 114 5.43 -36.15 40.35
C LYS A 114 5.11 -37.42 41.16
N PRO A 115 3.84 -37.85 41.17
CA PRO A 115 3.51 -39.25 40.97
C PRO A 115 2.67 -39.46 39.70
N ARG A 116 2.94 -40.56 39.00
CA ARG A 116 2.38 -40.90 37.68
C ARG A 116 1.37 -42.06 37.83
N LEU A 117 0.08 -41.77 37.68
CA LEU A 117 -0.95 -42.80 37.48
C LEU A 117 -0.99 -43.21 36.01
N ARG A 118 -0.91 -44.52 35.76
CA ARG A 118 -0.78 -45.17 34.46
C ARG A 118 -2.18 -45.53 33.93
N GLY A 119 -2.69 -44.75 32.98
CA GLY A 119 -3.88 -45.09 32.19
C GLY A 119 -3.46 -45.41 30.74
N ASN A 120 -3.79 -46.60 30.27
CA ASN A 120 -3.52 -47.05 28.90
C ASN A 120 -4.36 -46.23 27.90
N LYS A 121 -3.68 -45.51 27.01
CA LYS A 121 -4.22 -45.05 25.71
C LYS A 121 -3.39 -45.71 24.60
N PRO A 122 -4.00 -46.07 23.47
CA PRO A 122 -3.28 -46.68 22.35
C PRO A 122 -2.18 -45.72 21.87
N SER A 123 -0.93 -46.18 21.94
CA SER A 123 0.26 -45.42 21.62
C SER A 123 0.39 -45.24 20.11
N LEU A 124 -0.03 -44.07 19.62
CA LEU A 124 0.65 -43.49 18.46
C LEU A 124 2.11 -43.30 18.90
N SER A 125 3.06 -43.85 18.14
CA SER A 125 4.48 -43.85 18.54
C SER A 125 4.95 -42.43 18.86
N SER A 126 5.61 -42.27 20.01
CA SER A 126 6.20 -40.99 20.45
C SER A 126 7.10 -40.39 19.39
N ASP A 127 7.70 -41.23 18.56
CA ASP A 127 8.60 -40.85 17.49
C ASP A 127 7.85 -40.23 16.30
N GLN A 128 6.64 -40.70 15.98
CA GLN A 128 5.80 -40.04 14.96
C GLN A 128 5.24 -38.70 15.44
N MET A 129 4.87 -38.57 16.72
CA MET A 129 4.46 -37.28 17.29
C MET A 129 5.63 -36.30 17.42
N ALA A 130 6.83 -36.76 17.77
CA ALA A 130 8.03 -35.93 17.82
C ALA A 130 8.47 -35.48 16.41
N GLN A 131 8.45 -36.38 15.42
CA GLN A 131 8.81 -36.05 14.04
C GLN A 131 7.81 -35.06 13.40
N THR A 132 6.52 -35.20 13.65
CA THR A 132 5.51 -34.24 13.13
C THR A 132 5.59 -32.87 13.83
N ALA A 133 5.85 -32.85 15.15
CA ALA A 133 5.99 -31.62 15.93
C ALA A 133 7.28 -30.82 15.62
N ASP A 134 8.38 -31.48 15.27
CA ASP A 134 9.63 -30.82 14.85
C ASP A 134 9.65 -30.44 13.36
N SER A 135 8.87 -31.13 12.53
CA SER A 135 8.74 -30.84 11.09
C SER A 135 7.87 -29.62 10.79
N GLU A 136 6.77 -29.42 11.52
CA GLU A 136 5.90 -28.24 11.41
C GLU A 136 6.65 -26.88 11.53
N PRO A 137 7.42 -26.61 12.60
CA PRO A 137 8.08 -25.32 12.78
C PRO A 137 9.13 -25.02 11.71
N GLN A 138 9.78 -26.05 11.15
CA GLN A 138 10.76 -25.90 10.07
C GLN A 138 10.09 -25.62 8.73
N ILE A 139 9.06 -26.38 8.34
CA ILE A 139 8.32 -26.19 7.07
C ILE A 139 7.72 -24.78 7.00
N TYR A 140 7.08 -24.32 8.08
CA TYR A 140 6.55 -22.96 8.14
C TYR A 140 7.64 -21.88 8.10
N SER A 141 8.85 -22.19 8.57
CA SER A 141 9.98 -21.26 8.48
C SER A 141 10.50 -21.13 7.06
N TYR A 142 10.73 -22.27 6.39
CA TYR A 142 11.13 -22.30 4.99
C TYR A 142 10.10 -21.61 4.10
N LEU A 143 8.81 -21.91 4.27
CA LEU A 143 7.73 -21.29 3.52
C LEU A 143 7.70 -19.76 3.68
N ARG A 144 7.96 -19.23 4.88
CA ARG A 144 8.01 -17.78 5.10
C ARG A 144 9.18 -17.12 4.38
N VAL A 145 10.34 -17.77 4.35
CA VAL A 145 11.52 -17.26 3.66
C VAL A 145 11.30 -17.31 2.15
N THR A 146 10.80 -18.42 1.61
CA THR A 146 10.54 -18.56 0.17
C THR A 146 9.46 -17.60 -0.30
N CYS A 147 8.35 -17.44 0.44
CA CYS A 147 7.35 -16.41 0.14
C CYS A 147 7.95 -15.00 0.20
N GLY A 148 8.86 -14.74 1.15
CA GLY A 148 9.56 -13.47 1.27
C GLY A 148 10.47 -13.14 0.10
N VAL A 149 11.25 -14.11 -0.38
CA VAL A 149 12.08 -13.93 -1.58
C VAL A 149 11.20 -13.79 -2.82
N ALA A 150 10.13 -14.60 -2.93
CA ALA A 150 9.24 -14.60 -4.07
C ALA A 150 8.57 -13.23 -4.30
N ILE A 151 8.18 -12.51 -3.24
CA ILE A 151 7.57 -11.18 -3.40
C ILE A 151 8.56 -10.10 -3.84
N HIS A 152 9.83 -10.15 -3.39
CA HIS A 152 10.89 -9.25 -3.89
C HIS A 152 11.11 -9.46 -5.38
N VAL A 153 11.17 -10.74 -5.79
CA VAL A 153 11.29 -11.10 -7.21
C VAL A 153 10.04 -10.68 -7.98
N ALA A 154 8.84 -10.93 -7.44
CA ALA A 154 7.58 -10.63 -8.12
C ALA A 154 7.36 -9.13 -8.32
N CYS A 155 7.58 -8.29 -7.30
CA CYS A 155 7.42 -6.84 -7.44
C CYS A 155 8.46 -6.24 -8.42
N THR A 156 9.70 -6.74 -8.38
CA THR A 156 10.77 -6.31 -9.30
C THR A 156 10.48 -6.75 -10.73
N ALA A 157 10.15 -8.03 -10.94
CA ALA A 157 9.85 -8.58 -12.26
C ALA A 157 8.61 -7.90 -12.89
N PHE A 158 7.56 -7.67 -12.09
CA PHE A 158 6.38 -6.94 -12.55
C PHE A 158 6.71 -5.50 -12.96
N THR A 159 7.54 -4.81 -12.17
CA THR A 159 7.98 -3.44 -12.48
C THR A 159 8.81 -3.38 -13.76
N VAL A 160 9.77 -4.31 -13.92
CA VAL A 160 10.59 -4.41 -15.14
C VAL A 160 9.71 -4.72 -16.36
N PHE A 161 8.76 -5.65 -16.23
CA PHE A 161 7.81 -5.99 -17.29
C PHE A 161 6.99 -4.78 -17.74
N ILE A 162 6.42 -4.02 -16.80
CA ILE A 162 5.69 -2.78 -17.13
C ILE A 162 6.61 -1.73 -17.73
N ALA A 163 7.85 -1.58 -17.26
CA ALA A 163 8.81 -0.63 -17.82
C ALA A 163 9.12 -0.94 -19.30
N VAL A 164 9.35 -2.21 -19.63
CA VAL A 164 9.60 -2.66 -21.01
C VAL A 164 8.38 -2.43 -21.90
N LEU A 165 7.17 -2.72 -21.40
CA LEU A 165 5.93 -2.51 -22.16
C LEU A 165 5.61 -1.02 -22.35
N ALA A 166 5.73 -0.22 -21.30
CA ALA A 166 5.39 1.19 -21.32
C ALA A 166 6.39 2.01 -22.14
N ARG A 167 7.67 1.61 -22.14
CA ARG A 167 8.77 2.37 -22.76
C ARG A 167 8.76 3.83 -22.28
N PRO A 168 9.04 4.08 -20.99
CA PRO A 168 8.97 5.42 -20.41
C PRO A 168 9.81 6.40 -21.22
N GLY A 169 9.22 7.54 -21.55
CA GLY A 169 9.82 8.54 -22.44
C GLY A 169 9.27 8.52 -23.87
N SER A 170 8.59 7.44 -24.29
CA SER A 170 7.94 7.38 -25.62
C SER A 170 6.72 8.29 -25.75
N SER A 171 6.05 8.61 -24.64
CA SER A 171 4.91 9.53 -24.58
C SER A 171 4.66 10.00 -23.16
N LEU A 172 3.90 11.08 -22.95
CA LEU A 172 3.45 11.47 -21.61
C LEU A 172 2.64 10.36 -20.94
N PHE A 173 1.83 9.63 -21.71
CA PHE A 173 1.11 8.46 -21.22
C PHE A 173 2.06 7.37 -20.71
N SER A 174 3.18 7.08 -21.39
CA SER A 174 4.12 6.00 -20.99
C SER A 174 4.69 6.16 -19.57
N TRP A 175 4.84 7.40 -19.09
CA TRP A 175 5.29 7.69 -17.74
C TRP A 175 4.29 7.23 -16.68
N HIS A 176 2.99 7.23 -16.98
CA HIS A 176 1.96 6.86 -16.03
C HIS A 176 2.04 5.39 -15.56
N PRO A 177 1.90 4.36 -16.43
CA PRO A 177 1.95 2.98 -16.00
C PRO A 177 3.31 2.62 -15.41
N PHE A 178 4.41 3.20 -15.91
CA PHE A 178 5.75 3.01 -15.34
C PHE A 178 5.85 3.57 -13.91
N LEU A 179 5.57 4.86 -13.71
CA LEU A 179 5.75 5.51 -12.40
C LEU A 179 4.74 5.01 -11.36
N MET A 180 3.50 4.69 -11.76
CA MET A 180 2.51 4.11 -10.85
C MET A 180 2.91 2.70 -10.41
N THR A 181 3.48 1.90 -11.31
CA THR A 181 3.99 0.57 -10.96
C THR A 181 5.22 0.67 -10.07
N LEU A 182 6.15 1.57 -10.40
CA LEU A 182 7.33 1.84 -9.58
C LEU A 182 6.93 2.25 -8.15
N ALA A 183 5.91 3.09 -8.01
CA ALA A 183 5.38 3.54 -6.72
C ALA A 183 4.75 2.38 -5.91
N PHE A 184 3.67 1.80 -6.42
CA PHE A 184 2.82 0.89 -5.65
C PHE A 184 3.30 -0.57 -5.68
N SER A 185 3.96 -1.00 -6.75
CA SER A 185 4.49 -2.37 -6.83
C SER A 185 5.88 -2.46 -6.23
N LEU A 186 6.84 -1.62 -6.62
CA LEU A 186 8.22 -1.75 -6.13
C LEU A 186 8.41 -1.04 -4.79
N PHE A 187 8.40 0.29 -4.77
CA PHE A 187 8.81 1.06 -3.59
C PHE A 187 7.94 0.80 -2.36
N MET A 188 6.61 0.75 -2.54
CA MET A 188 5.70 0.48 -1.43
C MET A 188 5.89 -0.94 -0.86
N THR A 189 6.04 -1.94 -1.72
CA THR A 189 6.28 -3.33 -1.27
C THR A 189 7.59 -3.43 -0.50
N GLU A 190 8.69 -2.93 -1.07
CA GLU A 190 10.00 -2.94 -0.40
C GLU A 190 9.96 -2.21 0.96
N ALA A 191 9.28 -1.06 1.01
CA ALA A 191 9.11 -0.29 2.25
C ALA A 191 8.42 -1.10 3.35
N LEU A 192 7.44 -1.93 3.00
CA LEU A 192 6.69 -2.76 3.95
C LEU A 192 7.48 -4.02 4.35
N LEU A 193 8.28 -4.56 3.44
CA LEU A 193 9.12 -5.74 3.68
C LEU A 193 10.33 -5.48 4.57
N LEU A 194 10.79 -4.24 4.67
CA LEU A 194 11.83 -3.85 5.63
C LEU A 194 11.53 -4.30 7.07
N PHE A 195 10.25 -4.37 7.46
CA PHE A 195 9.83 -4.80 8.80
C PHE A 195 9.42 -6.28 8.88
N SER A 196 9.56 -7.04 7.80
CA SER A 196 9.28 -8.48 7.79
C SER A 196 10.37 -9.24 8.56
N PRO A 197 10.02 -10.05 9.58
CA PRO A 197 11.01 -10.85 10.30
C PRO A 197 11.73 -11.89 9.41
N ALA A 198 11.05 -12.39 8.38
CA ALA A 198 11.56 -13.44 7.50
C ALA A 198 12.08 -12.91 6.16
N ALA A 199 11.46 -11.84 5.64
CA ALA A 199 11.73 -11.33 4.30
C ALA A 199 12.56 -10.04 4.26
N SER A 200 12.85 -9.38 5.39
CA SER A 200 13.54 -8.09 5.36
C SER A 200 14.94 -8.21 4.75
N PRO A 201 15.25 -7.43 3.68
CA PRO A 201 16.61 -7.36 3.11
C PRO A 201 17.64 -6.85 4.12
N LEU A 202 17.17 -6.10 5.13
CA LEU A 202 17.99 -5.48 6.16
C LEU A 202 17.80 -6.17 7.52
N ARG A 203 17.63 -7.50 7.54
CA ARG A 203 17.24 -8.27 8.74
C ARG A 203 18.05 -7.94 10.00
N SER A 204 19.37 -7.81 9.87
CA SER A 204 20.32 -7.53 10.96
C SER A 204 20.29 -6.08 11.47
N LEU A 205 19.71 -5.14 10.71
CA LEU A 205 19.72 -3.73 11.08
C LEU A 205 18.71 -3.40 12.19
N PRO A 206 19.03 -2.42 13.06
CA PRO A 206 18.14 -1.98 14.11
C PRO A 206 16.86 -1.35 13.53
N HIS A 207 15.77 -1.45 14.28
CA HIS A 207 14.45 -0.94 13.86
C HIS A 207 14.47 0.54 13.49
N LYS A 208 15.30 1.36 14.15
CA LYS A 208 15.47 2.79 13.84
C LYS A 208 16.01 3.00 12.42
N THR A 209 16.97 2.18 11.98
CA THR A 209 17.53 2.26 10.62
C THR A 209 16.52 1.76 9.58
N LYS A 210 15.80 0.67 9.88
CA LYS A 210 14.70 0.21 9.02
C LYS A 210 13.61 1.28 8.84
N ALA A 211 13.29 2.02 9.90
CA ALA A 211 12.33 3.13 9.83
C ALA A 211 12.81 4.29 8.95
N ARG A 212 14.12 4.57 8.92
CA ARG A 212 14.69 5.58 8.00
C ARG A 212 14.55 5.14 6.55
N TRP A 213 14.94 3.91 6.23
CA TRP A 213 14.80 3.36 4.89
C TRP A 213 13.34 3.26 4.44
N HIS A 214 12.44 2.88 5.36
CA HIS A 214 11.00 2.89 5.10
C HIS A 214 10.53 4.29 4.70
N TRP A 215 10.93 5.32 5.43
CA TRP A 215 10.57 6.69 5.10
C TRP A 215 11.12 7.12 3.73
N VAL A 216 12.38 6.82 3.42
CA VAL A 216 12.98 7.12 2.10
C VAL A 216 12.19 6.44 0.97
N LEU A 217 11.91 5.15 1.09
CA LEU A 217 11.14 4.41 0.09
C LEU A 217 9.71 4.94 -0.03
N GLN A 218 9.07 5.39 1.05
CA GLN A 218 7.76 6.01 0.99
C GLN A 218 7.78 7.40 0.33
N CYS A 219 8.84 8.19 0.52
CA CYS A 219 9.03 9.43 -0.22
C CYS A 219 9.20 9.18 -1.73
N LEU A 220 9.99 8.16 -2.11
CA LEU A 220 10.13 7.74 -3.50
C LEU A 220 8.79 7.24 -4.07
N CYS A 221 8.05 6.42 -3.30
CA CYS A 221 6.71 5.97 -3.65
C CYS A 221 5.75 7.15 -3.90
N ALA A 222 5.65 8.09 -2.97
CA ALA A 222 4.79 9.26 -3.09
C ALA A 222 5.20 10.17 -4.26
N GLY A 223 6.51 10.37 -4.46
CA GLY A 223 7.03 11.15 -5.58
C GLY A 223 6.69 10.52 -6.93
N SER A 224 6.95 9.22 -7.10
CA SER A 224 6.59 8.47 -8.32
C SER A 224 5.07 8.45 -8.55
N ALA A 225 4.26 8.25 -7.51
CA ALA A 225 2.80 8.27 -7.63
C ALA A 225 2.28 9.66 -8.05
N GLY A 226 2.83 10.73 -7.46
CA GLY A 226 2.49 12.11 -7.82
C GLY A 226 2.86 12.43 -9.27
N LEU A 227 4.08 12.10 -9.70
CA LEU A 227 4.54 12.31 -11.07
C LEU A 227 3.74 11.46 -12.08
N GLY A 228 3.43 10.20 -11.73
CA GLY A 228 2.60 9.32 -12.56
C GLY A 228 1.15 9.80 -12.68
N LEU A 229 0.60 10.44 -11.64
CA LEU A 229 -0.74 11.04 -11.67
C LEU A 229 -0.74 12.34 -12.50
N ALA A 230 0.30 13.15 -12.32
CA ALA A 230 0.48 14.39 -13.07
C ALA A 230 0.63 14.11 -14.58
N SER A 231 1.43 13.10 -14.96
CA SER A 231 1.66 12.75 -16.37
C SER A 231 0.37 12.32 -17.07
N ILE A 232 -0.44 11.45 -16.47
CA ILE A 232 -1.72 11.04 -17.06
C ILE A 232 -2.75 12.17 -17.08
N SER A 233 -2.76 13.01 -16.04
CA SER A 233 -3.70 14.14 -15.96
C SER A 233 -3.39 15.18 -17.02
N TYR A 234 -2.11 15.50 -17.21
CA TYR A 234 -1.66 16.43 -18.24
C TYR A 234 -1.84 15.83 -19.66
N ASN A 235 -1.52 14.55 -19.85
CA ASN A 235 -1.79 13.86 -21.11
C ASN A 235 -3.28 13.91 -21.48
N LYS A 236 -4.18 13.67 -20.53
CA LYS A 236 -5.63 13.75 -20.76
C LYS A 236 -6.08 15.18 -21.07
N HIS A 237 -5.51 16.17 -20.40
CA HIS A 237 -5.79 17.58 -20.67
C HIS A 237 -5.43 17.96 -22.11
N LEU A 238 -4.21 17.63 -22.57
CA LEU A 238 -3.77 17.90 -23.94
C LEU A 238 -4.63 17.20 -25.01
N ASN A 239 -5.25 16.07 -24.67
CA ASN A 239 -6.07 15.28 -25.58
C ASN A 239 -7.59 15.51 -25.40
N GLY A 240 -8.00 16.49 -24.58
CA GLY A 240 -9.42 16.76 -24.32
C GLY A 240 -10.21 15.58 -23.72
N LYS A 241 -9.54 14.65 -23.02
CA LYS A 241 -10.16 13.44 -22.47
C LYS A 241 -10.65 13.66 -21.04
N PRO A 242 -11.80 13.08 -20.64
CA PRO A 242 -12.32 13.21 -19.29
C PRO A 242 -11.38 12.60 -18.25
N HIS A 243 -11.29 13.23 -17.08
CA HIS A 243 -10.50 12.77 -15.94
C HIS A 243 -11.34 11.89 -15.03
N PHE A 244 -10.69 10.89 -14.41
CA PHE A 244 -11.28 10.04 -13.37
C PHE A 244 -12.63 9.36 -13.72
N SER A 245 -12.91 9.16 -15.01
CA SER A 245 -14.17 8.59 -15.52
C SER A 245 -14.23 7.07 -15.47
N THR A 246 -13.15 6.40 -15.07
CA THR A 246 -13.07 4.93 -14.99
C THR A 246 -12.83 4.49 -13.56
N TRP A 247 -13.20 3.23 -13.24
CA TRP A 247 -12.87 2.63 -11.94
C TRP A 247 -11.38 2.67 -11.63
N HIS A 248 -10.52 2.41 -12.61
CA HIS A 248 -9.06 2.56 -12.48
C HIS A 248 -8.67 4.00 -12.12
N GLY A 249 -9.20 4.99 -12.84
CA GLY A 249 -8.91 6.40 -12.58
C GLY A 249 -9.36 6.87 -11.19
N LEU A 250 -10.57 6.49 -10.77
CA LEU A 250 -11.11 6.85 -9.46
C LEU A 250 -10.35 6.16 -8.32
N THR A 251 -10.17 4.84 -8.39
CA THR A 251 -9.40 4.10 -7.38
C THR A 251 -7.94 4.53 -7.33
N GLY A 252 -7.33 4.87 -8.48
CA GLY A 252 -5.99 5.43 -8.56
C GLY A 252 -5.88 6.77 -7.83
N LEU A 253 -6.79 7.71 -8.09
CA LEU A 253 -6.83 9.00 -7.40
C LEU A 253 -6.99 8.83 -5.88
N VAL A 254 -7.93 7.98 -5.46
CA VAL A 254 -8.13 7.67 -4.04
C VAL A 254 -6.87 7.04 -3.43
N SER A 255 -6.21 6.13 -4.13
CA SER A 255 -4.97 5.48 -3.66
C SER A 255 -3.85 6.49 -3.43
N VAL A 256 -3.64 7.42 -4.37
CA VAL A 256 -2.64 8.49 -4.24
C VAL A 256 -2.99 9.45 -3.10
N GLY A 257 -4.27 9.82 -2.95
CA GLY A 257 -4.73 10.66 -1.85
C GLY A 257 -4.53 10.01 -0.48
N VAL A 258 -4.90 8.72 -0.35
CA VAL A 258 -4.69 7.95 0.88
C VAL A 258 -3.19 7.79 1.17
N LEU A 259 -2.34 7.55 0.16
CA LEU A 259 -0.88 7.50 0.32
C LEU A 259 -0.32 8.83 0.85
N ALA A 260 -0.79 9.96 0.33
CA ALA A 260 -0.38 11.29 0.79
C ALA A 260 -0.81 11.55 2.25
N LEU A 261 -2.06 11.23 2.60
CA LEU A 261 -2.56 11.33 3.97
C LEU A 261 -1.79 10.40 4.92
N GLN A 262 -1.51 9.18 4.48
CA GLN A 262 -0.74 8.20 5.25
C GLN A 262 0.70 8.67 5.50
N SER A 263 1.34 9.27 4.50
CA SER A 263 2.72 9.78 4.59
C SER A 263 2.82 10.98 5.52
N THR A 264 1.87 11.92 5.43
CA THR A 264 1.80 13.10 6.31
C THR A 264 1.39 12.72 7.74
N GLY A 265 0.42 11.82 7.90
CA GLY A 265 -0.01 11.28 9.19
C GLY A 265 1.08 10.47 9.92
N ALA A 266 2.11 10.02 9.21
CA ALA A 266 3.26 9.33 9.80
C ALA A 266 4.32 10.27 10.40
N VAL A 267 4.29 11.57 10.10
CA VAL A 267 5.32 12.52 10.55
C VAL A 267 5.48 12.55 12.09
N PRO A 268 4.41 12.52 12.91
CA PRO A 268 4.56 12.47 14.36
C PRO A 268 5.19 11.16 14.87
N LEU A 269 5.24 10.09 14.08
CA LEU A 269 5.99 8.86 14.41
C LEU A 269 7.51 9.06 14.30
N LEU A 270 7.96 9.98 13.46
CA LEU A 270 9.37 10.33 13.29
C LEU A 270 9.86 11.29 14.38
N TYR A 271 8.95 12.13 14.87
CA TYR A 271 9.24 13.15 15.88
C TYR A 271 8.37 12.94 17.14
N PRO A 272 8.82 12.13 18.11
CA PRO A 272 8.05 11.85 19.33
C PRO A 272 7.65 13.09 20.13
N ALA A 273 8.46 14.15 20.09
CA ALA A 273 8.13 15.44 20.69
C ALA A 273 6.89 16.08 20.06
N LEU A 274 6.72 15.96 18.74
CA LEU A 274 5.54 16.42 18.02
C LEU A 274 4.31 15.61 18.42
N ALA A 275 4.43 14.27 18.52
CA ALA A 275 3.34 13.42 18.99
C ALA A 275 2.88 13.80 20.41
N LYS A 276 3.83 14.09 21.31
CA LYS A 276 3.53 14.58 22.66
C LYS A 276 2.83 15.94 22.64
N ARG A 277 3.30 16.89 21.82
CA ARG A 277 2.68 18.22 21.66
C ARG A 277 1.24 18.14 21.16
N LEU A 278 0.95 17.20 20.27
CA LEU A 278 -0.39 16.96 19.73
C LEU A 278 -1.29 16.11 20.65
N GLY A 279 -0.80 15.69 21.83
CA GLY A 279 -1.55 14.83 22.75
C GLY A 279 -1.81 13.41 22.20
N LEU A 280 -1.05 12.98 21.19
CA LEU A 280 -1.26 11.70 20.53
C LEU A 280 -0.49 10.57 21.20
N SER A 281 -1.19 9.49 21.55
CA SER A 281 -0.54 8.27 22.00
C SER A 281 0.24 7.62 20.86
N LEU A 282 1.56 7.49 21.03
CA LEU A 282 2.44 6.85 20.04
C LEU A 282 2.02 5.41 19.71
N ALA A 283 1.49 4.68 20.70
CA ALA A 283 0.98 3.33 20.51
C ALA A 283 -0.31 3.29 19.68
N LYS A 284 -1.19 4.29 19.80
CA LYS A 284 -2.38 4.42 18.93
C LYS A 284 -1.95 4.81 17.52
N LEU A 285 -1.04 5.78 17.39
CA LEU A 285 -0.57 6.25 16.09
C LEU A 285 0.11 5.14 15.28
N LYS A 286 0.96 4.31 15.91
CA LYS A 286 1.57 3.14 15.25
C LYS A 286 0.52 2.15 14.74
N ARG A 287 -0.54 1.88 15.52
CA ARG A 287 -1.63 1.00 15.11
C ARG A 287 -2.42 1.57 13.93
N TYR A 288 -2.84 2.83 14.01
CA TYR A 288 -3.57 3.45 12.90
C TYR A 288 -2.71 3.54 11.65
N HIS A 289 -1.43 3.92 11.76
CA HIS A 289 -0.50 3.93 10.64
C HIS A 289 -0.35 2.54 10.01
N THR A 290 -0.16 1.49 10.79
CA THR A 290 -0.03 0.14 10.22
C THR A 290 -1.35 -0.33 9.58
N ALA A 291 -2.52 -0.04 10.16
CA ALA A 291 -3.82 -0.41 9.58
C ALA A 291 -4.12 0.37 8.29
N ALA A 292 -4.00 1.70 8.32
CA ALA A 292 -4.23 2.57 7.16
C ALA A 292 -3.19 2.32 6.06
N GLY A 293 -1.95 1.96 6.41
CA GLY A 293 -0.92 1.56 5.46
C GLY A 293 -1.28 0.28 4.70
N LEU A 294 -1.85 -0.72 5.38
CA LEU A 294 -2.37 -1.91 4.71
C LEU A 294 -3.53 -1.58 3.76
N VAL A 295 -4.47 -0.74 4.19
CA VAL A 295 -5.58 -0.29 3.33
C VAL A 295 -5.05 0.45 2.10
N SER A 296 -4.09 1.35 2.27
CA SER A 296 -3.43 2.07 1.18
C SER A 296 -2.78 1.12 0.18
N TYR A 297 -2.09 0.07 0.67
CA TYR A 297 -1.45 -0.93 -0.19
C TYR A 297 -2.46 -1.76 -0.99
N LEU A 298 -3.57 -2.16 -0.36
CA LEU A 298 -4.64 -2.91 -1.02
C LEU A 298 -5.36 -2.07 -2.08
N LEU A 299 -5.61 -0.77 -1.81
CA LEU A 299 -6.15 0.16 -2.80
C LEU A 299 -5.21 0.32 -4.00
N GLY A 300 -3.92 0.54 -3.76
CA GLY A 300 -2.90 0.63 -4.81
C GLY A 300 -2.83 -0.65 -5.66
N SER A 301 -2.81 -1.82 -5.01
CA SER A 301 -2.81 -3.13 -5.69
C SER A 301 -4.06 -3.34 -6.53
N THR A 302 -5.23 -2.93 -6.03
CA THR A 302 -6.50 -2.97 -6.76
C THR A 302 -6.46 -2.03 -7.97
N SER A 303 -5.90 -0.83 -7.82
CA SER A 303 -5.75 0.12 -8.93
C SER A 303 -4.80 -0.42 -10.02
N LEU A 304 -3.71 -1.10 -9.64
CA LEU A 304 -2.82 -1.79 -10.59
C LEU A 304 -3.58 -2.88 -11.37
N LEU A 305 -4.38 -3.70 -10.69
CA LEU A 305 -5.23 -4.72 -11.33
C LEU A 305 -6.24 -4.12 -12.32
N LEU A 306 -6.90 -3.03 -11.92
CA LEU A 306 -7.80 -2.29 -12.80
C LEU A 306 -7.06 -1.63 -13.97
N GLY A 307 -5.79 -1.23 -13.78
CA GLY A 307 -4.92 -0.74 -14.84
C GLY A 307 -4.60 -1.80 -15.89
N MET A 308 -4.41 -3.05 -15.45
CA MET A 308 -4.24 -4.20 -16.36
C MET A 308 -5.52 -4.58 -17.10
N ALA A 309 -6.69 -4.21 -16.59
CA ALA A 309 -7.96 -4.35 -17.30
C ALA A 309 -8.23 -3.21 -18.31
N SER A 310 -7.34 -2.21 -18.40
CA SER A 310 -7.50 -1.10 -19.35
C SER A 310 -7.32 -1.55 -20.80
N LEU A 311 -7.87 -0.77 -21.73
CA LEU A 311 -7.73 -1.02 -23.17
C LEU A 311 -6.25 -1.04 -23.61
N TRP A 312 -5.43 -0.13 -23.08
CA TRP A 312 -3.99 -0.11 -23.40
C TRP A 312 -3.29 -1.40 -23.02
N PHE A 313 -3.53 -1.90 -21.80
CA PHE A 313 -2.85 -3.10 -21.32
C PHE A 313 -3.38 -4.36 -22.02
N THR A 314 -4.70 -4.50 -22.16
CA THR A 314 -5.34 -5.66 -22.82
C THR A 314 -5.08 -5.70 -24.34
N ALA A 315 -4.78 -4.57 -24.96
CA ALA A 315 -4.28 -4.53 -26.33
C ALA A 315 -2.84 -5.04 -26.43
N SER A 316 -2.01 -4.77 -25.43
CA SER A 316 -0.57 -5.08 -25.41
C SER A 316 -0.25 -6.48 -24.90
N VAL A 317 -1.04 -7.00 -23.95
CA VAL A 317 -0.79 -8.27 -23.25
C VAL A 317 -2.07 -9.11 -23.27
N ARG A 318 -1.99 -10.33 -23.81
CA ARG A 318 -3.13 -11.23 -24.02
C ARG A 318 -2.89 -12.63 -23.48
N GLY A 319 -3.98 -13.38 -23.31
CA GLY A 319 -3.93 -14.79 -22.92
C GLY A 319 -3.23 -15.02 -21.58
N ALA A 320 -2.42 -16.08 -21.49
CA ALA A 320 -1.74 -16.49 -20.27
C ALA A 320 -0.83 -15.40 -19.68
N ALA A 321 -0.19 -14.58 -20.52
CA ALA A 321 0.70 -13.51 -20.06
C ALA A 321 -0.03 -12.47 -19.22
N TRP A 322 -1.32 -12.20 -19.52
CA TRP A 322 -2.13 -11.28 -18.73
C TRP A 322 -2.36 -11.81 -17.32
N TYR A 323 -2.73 -13.08 -17.20
CA TYR A 323 -2.96 -13.73 -15.89
C TYR A 323 -1.68 -13.83 -15.07
N LEU A 324 -0.54 -14.15 -15.71
CA LEU A 324 0.77 -14.16 -15.05
C LEU A 324 1.16 -12.77 -14.54
N ALA A 325 0.93 -11.72 -15.32
CA ALA A 325 1.16 -10.36 -14.87
C ALA A 325 0.24 -9.98 -13.70
N ALA A 326 -1.04 -10.37 -13.76
CA ALA A 326 -2.02 -10.09 -12.70
C ALA A 326 -1.72 -10.83 -11.38
N LEU A 327 -1.12 -12.03 -11.45
CA LEU A 327 -0.70 -12.80 -10.28
C LEU A 327 0.33 -12.04 -9.42
N GLY A 328 1.22 -11.25 -10.02
CA GLY A 328 2.24 -10.48 -9.30
C GLY A 328 1.68 -9.60 -8.17
N PRO A 329 0.90 -8.55 -8.48
CA PRO A 329 0.31 -7.67 -7.46
C PRO A 329 -0.66 -8.40 -6.52
N VAL A 330 -1.37 -9.44 -6.99
CA VAL A 330 -2.24 -10.25 -6.12
C VAL A 330 -1.44 -11.00 -5.06
N LEU A 331 -0.38 -11.71 -5.46
CA LEU A 331 0.47 -12.45 -4.53
C LEU A 331 1.16 -11.50 -3.54
N CYS A 332 1.66 -10.36 -4.03
CA CYS A 332 2.25 -9.34 -3.16
C CYS A 332 1.22 -8.78 -2.15
N ALA A 333 -0.02 -8.51 -2.57
CA ALA A 333 -1.12 -8.09 -1.70
C ALA A 333 -1.40 -9.09 -0.57
N LEU A 334 -1.54 -10.37 -0.93
CA LEU A 334 -1.85 -11.44 0.02
C LEU A 334 -0.74 -11.65 1.05
N VAL A 335 0.53 -11.67 0.60
CA VAL A 335 1.66 -11.88 1.51
C VAL A 335 1.83 -10.72 2.49
N ILE A 336 1.71 -9.48 2.01
CA ILE A 336 1.76 -8.29 2.87
C ILE A 336 0.59 -8.27 3.86
N MET A 337 -0.62 -8.58 3.40
CA MET A 337 -1.80 -8.68 4.28
C MET A 337 -1.59 -9.72 5.38
N ASN A 338 -1.07 -10.89 5.02
CA ASN A 338 -0.72 -11.94 5.98
C ASN A 338 0.36 -11.47 6.97
N GLN A 339 1.45 -10.84 6.49
CA GLN A 339 2.51 -10.30 7.34
C GLN A 339 1.97 -9.31 8.37
N VAL A 340 1.17 -8.34 7.92
CA VAL A 340 0.61 -7.29 8.78
C VAL A 340 -0.36 -7.92 9.79
N THR A 341 -1.26 -8.79 9.35
CA THR A 341 -2.27 -9.44 10.21
C THR A 341 -1.62 -10.27 11.31
N ARG A 342 -0.61 -11.08 10.97
CA ARG A 342 0.14 -11.89 11.94
C ARG A 342 0.87 -11.02 12.98
N SER A 343 1.43 -9.88 12.55
CA SER A 343 2.08 -8.95 13.46
C SER A 343 1.12 -8.35 14.51
N TYR A 344 -0.16 -8.17 14.16
CA TYR A 344 -1.20 -7.74 15.08
C TYR A 344 -1.64 -8.85 16.03
N MET A 345 -1.87 -10.05 15.52
CA MET A 345 -2.31 -11.19 16.34
C MET A 345 -1.25 -11.59 17.37
N ALA A 346 0.03 -11.59 16.98
CA ALA A 346 1.14 -11.85 17.91
C ALA A 346 1.16 -10.84 19.07
N ARG A 347 0.89 -9.56 18.80
CA ARG A 347 0.82 -8.52 19.85
C ARG A 347 -0.41 -8.65 20.75
N LYS A 348 -1.52 -9.20 20.24
CA LYS A 348 -2.74 -9.45 21.04
C LYS A 348 -2.53 -10.64 21.99
N ALA A 349 -1.90 -11.71 21.53
CA ALA A 349 -1.61 -12.90 22.35
C ALA A 349 -0.63 -12.62 23.51
N LEU A 350 0.22 -11.61 23.39
CA LEU A 350 1.19 -11.21 24.42
C LEU A 350 0.63 -10.22 25.45
N ARG A 351 -0.64 -9.82 25.36
CA ARG A 351 -1.31 -8.98 26.37
C ARG A 351 -2.18 -9.90 27.24
N PRO A 352 -1.77 -10.19 28.50
CA PRO A 352 -2.54 -11.02 29.41
C PRO A 352 -3.91 -10.41 29.75
#